data_AF-A0A975MFJ9-F1
#
_entry.id   AF-A0A975MFJ9-F1
#
_cell.length_a   1.000
_cell.length_b   1.000
_cell.length_c   1.000
_cell.angle_alpha   90.00
_cell.angle_beta   90.00
_cell.angle_gamma   90.00
#
_symmetry.space_group_name_H-M   'P 1'
#
loop_
_entity.id
_entity.type
_entity.pdbx_description
1 polymer ?
#
loop_
_entity_poly.entity_id
_entity_poly.type
_entity_poly.pdbx_seq_one_letter_code
_entity_poly.pdbx_strand_id
1 'polypeptide(L)'
;MSDAIQASHGWQNGLPLNRKERYYTGSVLPGLVAGDEMQHLPRFLSLCGLDVEIGDADGVPAVHFLTEYGFAESVATESARSFWGTDTANDTPDVVIVGPDWLVAIEAKMFHTPTEDALNEQMAKQATIISLWRDKLGLDAARVKHLLLLPQPFSESRPGLTHQVLTWETVRDEFASVGSDYWRAVLEAALDAYADLKSPDSTYGQNSLAKLAGHRISEDGVVTIGDEVRQIVAVGRHGGLGGAAFADDLATGAWQSRRYEISDQPPKNENWFTIHEFKHAVSSAGSKAESE
;
A
#
# COMPACT_ATOMS: atom_id res chain seq x y z
N MET A 1 9.19 -39.75 -0.93
CA MET A 1 10.24 -38.88 -1.53
C MET A 1 10.02 -38.60 -3.03
N SER A 2 8.87 -38.96 -3.62
CA SER A 2 8.62 -38.86 -5.08
C SER A 2 7.56 -37.82 -5.49
N ASP A 3 6.73 -37.33 -4.57
CA ASP A 3 5.57 -36.49 -4.94
C ASP A 3 5.86 -34.98 -4.83
N ALA A 4 6.79 -34.57 -3.95
CA ALA A 4 7.18 -33.15 -3.80
C ALA A 4 7.93 -32.59 -5.02
N ILE A 5 8.65 -33.43 -5.77
CA ILE A 5 9.36 -33.02 -7.00
C ILE A 5 8.39 -32.85 -8.19
N GLN A 6 7.20 -33.45 -8.13
CA GLN A 6 6.19 -33.29 -9.18
C GLN A 6 5.41 -31.96 -9.07
N ALA A 7 5.34 -31.35 -7.89
CA ALA A 7 4.68 -30.06 -7.71
C ALA A 7 5.48 -28.88 -8.32
N SER A 8 6.82 -28.95 -8.33
CA SER A 8 7.66 -27.89 -8.91
C SER A 8 7.62 -27.82 -10.45
N HIS A 9 7.17 -28.90 -11.12
CA HIS A 9 7.11 -28.97 -12.59
C HIS A 9 5.75 -28.54 -13.17
N GLY A 10 4.70 -28.39 -12.35
CA GLY A 10 3.35 -28.03 -12.84
C GLY A 10 3.24 -26.63 -13.44
N TRP A 11 4.08 -25.69 -12.99
CA TRP A 11 4.06 -24.29 -13.43
C TRP A 11 4.73 -24.12 -14.79
N GLN A 12 5.72 -24.97 -15.10
CA GLN A 12 6.31 -25.11 -16.44
C GLN A 12 5.30 -25.67 -17.46
N ASN A 13 4.17 -26.25 -17.01
CA ASN A 13 3.10 -26.79 -17.85
C ASN A 13 1.96 -25.78 -18.15
N GLY A 14 2.16 -24.48 -17.90
CA GLY A 14 1.30 -23.42 -18.45
C GLY A 14 0.16 -22.91 -17.55
N LEU A 15 0.18 -23.19 -16.24
CA LEU A 15 -0.69 -22.47 -15.30
C LEU A 15 -0.05 -21.13 -14.89
N PRO A 16 -0.76 -20.00 -15.05
CA PRO A 16 -0.18 -18.69 -14.77
C PRO A 16 0.06 -18.47 -13.27
N LEU A 17 1.22 -17.93 -12.91
CA LEU A 17 1.50 -17.40 -11.57
C LEU A 17 0.51 -16.28 -11.24
N ASN A 18 -0.12 -16.37 -10.06
CA ASN A 18 -1.02 -15.32 -9.60
C ASN A 18 -0.18 -14.10 -9.21
N ARG A 19 -0.44 -12.95 -9.84
CA ARG A 19 0.28 -11.70 -9.58
C ARG A 19 -0.41 -10.79 -8.56
N LYS A 20 -1.57 -11.18 -8.04
CA LYS A 20 -2.34 -10.35 -7.11
C LYS A 20 -1.77 -10.47 -5.70
N GLU A 21 -1.54 -9.33 -5.06
CA GLU A 21 -0.99 -9.25 -3.69
C GLU A 21 -1.83 -10.07 -2.70
N ARG A 22 -3.15 -9.94 -2.82
CA ARG A 22 -4.16 -10.73 -2.11
C ARG A 22 -3.97 -12.24 -2.08
N TYR A 23 -3.39 -12.79 -3.13
CA TYR A 23 -3.15 -14.21 -3.18
C TYR A 23 -2.02 -14.61 -2.22
N TYR A 24 -0.98 -13.78 -2.14
CA TYR A 24 0.13 -14.03 -1.23
C TYR A 24 -0.25 -13.74 0.21
N THR A 25 -0.91 -12.61 0.47
CA THR A 25 -1.36 -12.22 1.81
C THR A 25 -2.52 -13.07 2.32
N GLY A 26 -3.47 -13.42 1.44
CA GLY A 26 -4.69 -14.16 1.78
C GLY A 26 -4.61 -15.68 1.63
N SER A 27 -3.54 -16.24 1.06
CA SER A 27 -3.42 -17.69 0.88
C SER A 27 -2.02 -18.22 1.18
N VAL A 28 -0.98 -17.68 0.55
CA VAL A 28 0.39 -18.21 0.71
C VAL A 28 0.90 -18.00 2.13
N LEU A 29 0.83 -16.77 2.65
CA LEU A 29 1.27 -16.44 4.00
C LEU A 29 0.48 -17.24 5.06
N PRO A 30 -0.87 -17.24 5.09
CA PRO A 30 -1.64 -18.10 5.99
C PRO A 30 -1.28 -19.58 5.87
N GLY A 31 -1.10 -20.08 4.65
CA GLY A 31 -0.72 -21.46 4.39
C GLY A 31 0.64 -21.86 4.97
N LEU A 32 1.55 -20.90 5.18
CA LEU A 32 2.83 -21.10 5.84
C LEU A 32 2.71 -20.93 7.36
N VAL A 33 2.14 -19.81 7.83
CA VAL A 33 2.21 -19.40 9.24
C VAL A 33 1.13 -20.02 10.12
N ALA A 34 -0.03 -20.35 9.55
CA ALA A 34 -1.13 -21.00 10.24
C ALA A 34 -1.21 -22.52 9.96
N GLY A 35 -0.17 -23.08 9.33
CA GLY A 35 -0.02 -24.52 9.16
C GLY A 35 0.01 -25.25 10.52
N ASP A 36 -0.40 -26.52 10.51
CA ASP A 36 -0.41 -27.39 11.69
C ASP A 36 -1.09 -26.73 12.90
N GLU A 37 -2.31 -26.22 12.73
CA GLU A 37 -3.10 -25.59 13.80
C GLU A 37 -2.39 -24.38 14.43
N MET A 38 -1.71 -23.57 13.62
CA MET A 38 -0.94 -22.38 14.05
C MET A 38 0.28 -22.67 14.93
N GLN A 39 0.76 -23.92 15.01
CA GLN A 39 1.96 -24.28 15.78
C GLN A 39 3.21 -23.49 15.35
N HIS A 40 3.26 -23.04 14.10
CA HIS A 40 4.41 -22.31 13.56
C HIS A 40 4.26 -20.78 13.61
N LEU A 41 3.11 -20.27 14.06
CA LEU A 41 2.87 -18.83 14.18
C LEU A 41 3.90 -18.10 15.06
N PRO A 42 4.36 -18.63 16.22
CA PRO A 42 5.39 -18.00 17.03
C PRO A 42 6.68 -17.66 16.27
N ARG A 43 7.06 -18.49 15.28
CA ARG A 43 8.25 -18.25 14.43
C ARG A 43 8.08 -16.96 13.64
N PHE A 44 6.93 -16.82 12.99
CA PHE A 44 6.61 -15.62 12.23
C PHE A 44 6.52 -14.38 13.13
N LEU A 45 5.92 -14.50 14.31
CA LEU A 45 5.81 -13.39 15.25
C LEU A 45 7.19 -12.94 15.77
N SER A 46 8.11 -13.87 15.99
CA SER A 46 9.49 -13.55 16.35
C SER A 46 10.21 -12.79 15.24
N LEU A 47 9.99 -13.14 13.96
CA LEU A 47 10.48 -12.35 12.81
C LEU A 47 9.93 -10.90 12.80
N CYS A 48 8.69 -10.73 13.29
CA CYS A 48 8.06 -9.42 13.48
C CYS A 48 8.55 -8.68 14.75
N GLY A 49 9.52 -9.23 15.48
CA GLY A 49 10.05 -8.68 16.73
C GLY A 49 9.09 -8.80 17.92
N LEU A 50 8.21 -9.81 17.88
CA LEU A 50 7.21 -10.08 18.90
C LEU A 50 7.31 -11.53 19.36
N ASP A 51 7.93 -11.74 20.51
CA ASP A 51 7.97 -13.06 21.12
C ASP A 51 6.67 -13.31 21.91
N VAL A 52 5.92 -14.33 21.49
CA VAL A 52 4.70 -14.77 22.16
C VAL A 52 4.67 -16.28 22.26
N GLU A 53 4.17 -16.74 23.38
CA GLU A 53 3.69 -18.11 23.50
C GLU A 53 2.21 -18.11 23.11
N ILE A 54 1.85 -18.93 22.14
CA ILE A 54 0.45 -19.16 21.80
C ILE A 54 -0.06 -20.22 22.76
N GLY A 55 -0.83 -19.78 23.77
CA GLY A 55 -1.46 -20.67 24.72
C GLY A 55 -2.73 -21.30 24.17
N ASP A 56 -2.96 -22.57 24.50
CA ASP A 56 -4.23 -23.25 24.27
C ASP A 56 -5.22 -22.91 25.39
N ALA A 57 -6.04 -21.89 25.18
CA ALA A 57 -7.29 -21.78 25.92
C ALA A 57 -8.30 -22.72 25.25
N ASP A 58 -8.66 -23.83 25.91
CA ASP A 58 -9.65 -24.81 25.44
C ASP A 58 -9.36 -25.43 24.05
N GLY A 59 -8.09 -25.48 23.64
CA GLY A 59 -7.65 -26.10 22.37
C GLY A 59 -7.91 -25.25 21.12
N VAL A 60 -8.26 -23.97 21.27
CA VAL A 60 -8.36 -23.02 20.15
C VAL A 60 -7.53 -21.77 20.48
N PRO A 61 -6.47 -21.47 19.71
CA PRO A 61 -5.75 -20.22 19.86
C PRO A 61 -6.71 -19.03 19.74
N ALA A 62 -6.72 -18.13 20.72
CA ALA A 62 -7.44 -16.86 20.65
C ALA A 62 -6.71 -15.88 19.71
N VAL A 63 -6.51 -16.31 18.46
CA VAL A 63 -5.78 -15.62 17.42
C VAL A 63 -6.72 -15.36 16.26
N HIS A 64 -6.82 -14.11 15.84
CA HIS A 64 -7.54 -13.72 14.64
C HIS A 64 -6.51 -13.38 13.56
N PHE A 65 -6.61 -14.03 12.41
CA PHE A 65 -5.80 -13.76 11.23
C PHE A 65 -6.70 -13.12 10.16
N LEU A 66 -6.55 -11.82 9.95
CA LEU A 66 -7.41 -11.03 9.07
C LEU A 66 -6.60 -10.60 7.84
N THR A 67 -7.05 -10.99 6.64
CA THR A 67 -6.40 -10.66 5.37
C THR A 67 -7.34 -9.85 4.50
N GLU A 68 -6.89 -8.70 3.98
CA GLU A 68 -7.67 -7.85 3.07
C GLU A 68 -9.11 -7.58 3.49
N TYR A 69 -9.35 -7.46 4.80
CA TYR A 69 -10.59 -6.92 5.28
C TYR A 69 -10.40 -5.42 5.39
N GLY A 70 -11.07 -4.68 4.50
CA GLY A 70 -11.40 -3.30 4.80
C GLY A 70 -12.11 -3.33 6.14
N PHE A 71 -11.42 -2.98 7.22
CA PHE A 71 -11.94 -3.15 8.57
C PHE A 71 -13.31 -2.47 8.69
N ALA A 72 -13.47 -1.31 8.03
CA ALA A 72 -14.73 -0.61 7.88
C ALA A 72 -15.84 -1.42 7.17
N GLU A 73 -15.52 -2.27 6.18
CA GLU A 73 -16.47 -3.16 5.51
C GLU A 73 -16.88 -4.34 6.40
N SER A 74 -15.99 -4.77 7.31
CA SER A 74 -16.31 -5.80 8.31
C SER A 74 -17.18 -5.29 9.46
N VAL A 75 -17.29 -3.97 9.62
CA VAL A 75 -18.14 -3.35 10.65
C VAL A 75 -19.62 -3.40 10.22
N ALA A 76 -20.28 -4.49 10.60
CA ALA A 76 -21.66 -4.78 10.22
C ALA A 76 -22.72 -3.87 10.90
N THR A 77 -22.40 -3.21 12.02
CA THR A 77 -23.37 -2.43 12.81
C THR A 77 -22.90 -1.01 13.08
N GLU A 78 -23.86 -0.07 13.19
CA GLU A 78 -23.59 1.34 13.53
C GLU A 78 -22.96 1.51 14.92
N SER A 79 -23.29 0.62 15.86
CA SER A 79 -22.65 0.54 17.18
C SER A 79 -21.18 0.16 17.07
N ALA A 80 -20.85 -0.81 16.22
CA ALA A 80 -19.47 -1.20 15.97
C ALA A 80 -18.73 -0.09 15.20
N ARG A 81 -19.41 0.66 14.31
CA ARG A 81 -18.78 1.80 13.60
C ARG A 81 -18.40 2.92 14.56
N SER A 82 -19.29 3.21 15.51
CA SER A 82 -19.05 4.19 16.58
C SER A 82 -17.93 3.74 17.51
N PHE A 83 -17.85 2.43 17.80
CA PHE A 83 -16.82 1.88 18.67
C PHE A 83 -15.43 1.93 18.03
N TRP A 84 -15.35 1.53 16.76
CA TRP A 84 -14.11 1.28 16.04
C TRP A 84 -13.57 2.46 15.24
N GLY A 85 -14.40 3.48 14.96
CA GLY A 85 -14.06 4.57 14.06
C GLY A 85 -14.07 4.09 12.61
N THR A 86 -14.90 4.69 11.77
CA THR A 86 -15.06 4.27 10.36
C THR A 86 -14.65 5.36 9.39
N ASP A 87 -13.58 6.08 9.71
CA ASP A 87 -12.98 6.95 8.70
C ASP A 87 -12.30 6.07 7.63
N THR A 88 -13.14 5.62 6.70
CA THR A 88 -12.86 4.78 5.52
C THR A 88 -11.85 5.42 4.56
N ALA A 89 -11.46 6.67 4.82
CA ALA A 89 -10.43 7.36 4.06
C ALA A 89 -9.00 6.89 4.37
N ASN A 90 -8.79 6.13 5.46
CA ASN A 90 -7.47 5.65 5.85
C ASN A 90 -7.17 4.29 5.22
N ASP A 91 -5.98 4.16 4.61
CA ASP A 91 -5.48 2.89 4.09
C ASP A 91 -5.43 1.85 5.23
N THR A 92 -5.99 0.67 5.01
CA THR A 92 -5.94 -0.45 5.95
C THR A 92 -4.75 -1.35 5.64
N PRO A 93 -4.10 -1.96 6.65
CA PRO A 93 -3.07 -2.97 6.41
C PRO A 93 -3.60 -4.19 5.65
N ASP A 94 -2.77 -4.78 4.80
CA ASP A 94 -3.11 -5.99 4.04
C ASP A 94 -3.36 -7.20 4.95
N VAL A 95 -2.63 -7.30 6.07
CA VAL A 95 -2.79 -8.36 7.07
C VAL A 95 -2.79 -7.78 8.47
N VAL A 96 -3.72 -8.24 9.30
CA VAL A 96 -3.75 -7.95 10.74
C VAL A 96 -3.88 -9.28 11.49
N ILE A 97 -2.92 -9.55 12.37
CA ILE A 97 -2.92 -10.71 13.26
C ILE A 97 -3.09 -10.18 14.69
N VAL A 98 -4.14 -10.64 15.38
CA VAL A 98 -4.48 -10.19 16.73
C VAL A 98 -4.48 -11.40 17.66
N GLY A 99 -3.75 -11.29 18.76
CA GLY A 99 -3.83 -12.23 19.88
C GLY A 99 -4.45 -11.59 21.13
N PRO A 100 -4.36 -12.26 22.29
CA PRO A 100 -5.00 -11.78 23.53
C PRO A 100 -4.50 -10.42 24.03
N ASP A 101 -3.20 -10.15 23.87
CA ASP A 101 -2.52 -8.97 24.41
C ASP A 101 -1.50 -8.37 23.41
N TRP A 102 -1.63 -8.69 22.12
CA TRP A 102 -0.73 -8.23 21.07
C TRP A 102 -1.41 -8.08 19.71
N LEU A 103 -0.80 -7.28 18.84
CA LEU A 103 -1.26 -7.05 17.48
C LEU A 103 -0.07 -6.91 16.52
N VAL A 104 -0.18 -7.52 15.35
CA VAL A 104 0.76 -7.33 14.23
C VAL A 104 -0.02 -6.87 13.01
N ALA A 105 0.30 -5.69 12.49
CA ALA A 105 -0.21 -5.14 11.25
C ALA A 105 0.88 -5.15 10.18
N ILE A 106 0.54 -5.63 8.98
CA ILE A 106 1.49 -5.85 7.90
C ILE A 106 0.92 -5.24 6.63
N GLU A 107 1.71 -4.36 6.02
CA GLU A 107 1.53 -3.95 4.63
C GLU A 107 2.47 -4.79 3.75
N ALA A 108 1.93 -5.49 2.75
CA ALA A 108 2.70 -6.44 1.98
C ALA A 108 2.70 -6.10 0.50
N LYS A 109 3.83 -6.29 -0.16
CA LYS A 109 3.95 -6.20 -1.61
C LYS A 109 4.61 -7.46 -2.12
N MET A 110 4.09 -8.03 -3.21
CA MET A 110 4.75 -9.17 -3.87
C MET A 110 5.30 -8.77 -5.23
N PHE A 111 4.47 -8.11 -6.05
CA PHE A 111 4.88 -7.69 -7.38
C PHE A 111 4.65 -6.21 -7.65
N HIS A 112 3.80 -5.52 -6.87
CA HIS A 112 3.66 -4.08 -7.01
C HIS A 112 4.93 -3.38 -6.50
N THR A 113 5.35 -2.34 -7.20
CA THR A 113 6.59 -1.61 -6.91
C THR A 113 6.34 -0.11 -6.65
N PRO A 114 5.58 0.24 -5.60
CA PRO A 114 5.33 1.64 -5.25
C PRO A 114 6.64 2.40 -4.94
N THR A 115 6.58 3.73 -5.01
CA THR A 115 7.70 4.57 -4.56
C THR A 115 7.91 4.44 -3.06
N GLU A 116 9.12 4.76 -2.61
CA GLU A 116 9.44 4.84 -1.18
C GLU A 116 8.51 5.85 -0.45
N ASP A 117 8.30 7.03 -1.04
CA ASP A 117 7.39 8.05 -0.49
C ASP A 117 5.95 7.52 -0.36
N ALA A 118 5.45 6.81 -1.37
CA ALA A 118 4.08 6.29 -1.35
C ALA A 118 3.92 5.23 -0.25
N LEU A 119 4.91 4.34 -0.07
CA LEU A 119 4.89 3.37 1.02
C LEU A 119 4.96 4.06 2.38
N ASN A 120 5.86 5.04 2.57
CA ASN A 120 5.95 5.77 3.83
C ASN A 120 4.66 6.54 4.15
N GLU A 121 4.03 7.17 3.15
CA GLU A 121 2.74 7.85 3.31
C GLU A 121 1.62 6.86 3.69
N GLN A 122 1.56 5.72 3.01
CA GLN A 122 0.59 4.66 3.31
C GLN A 122 0.76 4.12 4.73
N MET A 123 2.00 3.83 5.13
CA MET A 123 2.31 3.39 6.49
C MET A 123 1.94 4.46 7.53
N ALA A 124 2.20 5.74 7.26
CA ALA A 124 1.80 6.82 8.18
C ALA A 124 0.27 6.92 8.36
N LYS A 125 -0.50 6.71 7.29
CA LYS A 125 -1.98 6.65 7.37
C LYS A 125 -2.44 5.45 8.18
N GLN A 126 -1.88 4.27 7.91
CA GLN A 126 -2.17 3.04 8.65
C GLN A 126 -1.85 3.16 10.15
N ALA A 127 -0.76 3.84 10.51
CA ALA A 127 -0.38 4.03 11.92
C ALA A 127 -1.48 4.74 12.73
N THR A 128 -2.27 5.61 12.10
CA THR A 128 -3.41 6.29 12.75
C THR A 128 -4.49 5.31 13.17
N ILE A 129 -4.89 4.40 12.26
CA ILE A 129 -5.92 3.40 12.56
C ILE A 129 -5.39 2.31 13.51
N ILE A 130 -4.12 1.94 13.40
CA ILE A 130 -3.48 0.97 14.30
C ILE A 130 -3.39 1.51 15.73
N SER A 131 -3.07 2.81 15.90
CA SER A 131 -3.10 3.44 17.23
C SER A 131 -4.49 3.41 17.85
N LEU A 132 -5.54 3.61 17.04
CA LEU A 132 -6.92 3.51 17.52
C LEU A 132 -7.24 2.09 17.97
N TRP A 133 -6.84 1.06 17.20
CA TRP A 133 -7.03 -0.34 17.59
C TRP A 133 -6.30 -0.69 18.88
N ARG A 134 -5.04 -0.27 19.02
CA ARG A 134 -4.26 -0.44 20.25
C ARG A 134 -5.03 0.10 21.46
N ASP A 135 -5.49 1.34 21.38
CA ASP A 135 -6.15 2.00 22.51
C ASP A 135 -7.50 1.34 22.86
N LYS A 136 -8.25 0.89 21.85
CA LYS A 136 -9.54 0.21 22.04
C LYS A 136 -9.39 -1.19 22.62
N LEU A 137 -8.34 -1.89 22.23
CA LEU A 137 -8.00 -3.22 22.72
C LEU A 137 -7.22 -3.18 24.05
N GLY A 138 -6.80 -1.99 24.51
CA GLY A 138 -6.02 -1.84 25.74
C GLY A 138 -4.62 -2.45 25.66
N LEU A 139 -4.03 -2.47 24.47
CA LEU A 139 -2.73 -3.10 24.22
C LEU A 139 -1.57 -2.19 24.60
N ASP A 140 -0.49 -2.77 25.13
CA ASP A 140 0.79 -2.07 25.30
C ASP A 140 1.39 -1.75 23.91
N ALA A 141 1.90 -0.54 23.73
CA ALA A 141 2.57 -0.12 22.51
C ALA A 141 3.74 -1.05 22.12
N ALA A 142 4.45 -1.63 23.09
CA ALA A 142 5.53 -2.59 22.83
C ALA A 142 5.03 -3.91 22.23
N ARG A 143 3.75 -4.24 22.45
CA ARG A 143 3.06 -5.45 21.97
C ARG A 143 2.32 -5.22 20.64
N VAL A 144 2.46 -4.04 20.05
CA VAL A 144 1.91 -3.70 18.74
C VAL A 144 3.04 -3.53 17.73
N LYS A 145 3.00 -4.29 16.64
CA LYS A 145 3.96 -4.21 15.54
C LYS A 145 3.28 -3.74 14.28
N HIS A 146 3.97 -2.87 13.54
CA HIS A 146 3.55 -2.38 12.23
C HIS A 146 4.75 -2.42 11.29
N LEU A 147 4.67 -3.24 10.26
CA LEU A 147 5.81 -3.56 9.41
C LEU A 147 5.43 -3.74 7.95
N LEU A 148 6.45 -3.71 7.10
CA LEU A 148 6.37 -4.00 5.67
C LEU A 148 6.81 -5.44 5.40
N LEU A 149 6.10 -6.16 4.54
CA LEU A 149 6.49 -7.47 4.03
C LEU A 149 6.77 -7.39 2.53
N LEU A 150 8.05 -7.38 2.16
CA LEU A 150 8.51 -7.02 0.81
C LEU A 150 9.43 -8.08 0.20
N PRO A 151 9.59 -8.14 -1.13
CA PRO A 151 10.66 -8.92 -1.74
C PRO A 151 12.01 -8.28 -1.40
N GLN A 152 13.05 -9.07 -1.11
CA GLN A 152 14.35 -8.55 -0.68
C GLN A 152 14.97 -7.56 -1.70
N PRO A 153 14.99 -7.84 -3.03
CA PRO A 153 15.53 -6.88 -4.00
C PRO A 153 14.76 -5.56 -4.02
N PHE A 154 13.47 -5.59 -3.68
CA PHE A 154 12.62 -4.40 -3.64
C PHE A 154 12.90 -3.52 -2.42
N SER A 155 13.14 -4.14 -1.27
CA SER A 155 13.48 -3.44 -0.02
C SER A 155 14.89 -2.86 -0.07
N GLU A 156 15.86 -3.60 -0.64
CA GLU A 156 17.26 -3.15 -0.73
C GLU A 156 17.40 -1.89 -1.59
N SER A 157 16.52 -1.70 -2.57
CA SER A 157 16.50 -0.49 -3.39
C SER A 157 15.78 0.70 -2.76
N ARG A 158 15.32 0.59 -1.49
CA ARG A 158 14.52 1.61 -0.78
C ARG A 158 15.04 1.82 0.66
N PRO A 159 16.25 2.38 0.83
CA PRO A 159 16.86 2.52 2.14
C PRO A 159 16.17 3.55 3.05
N GLY A 160 15.27 4.40 2.53
CA GLY A 160 14.54 5.42 3.31
C GLY A 160 13.17 4.96 3.82
N LEU A 161 12.86 3.66 3.76
CA LEU A 161 11.68 3.12 4.43
C LEU A 161 11.78 3.34 5.95
N THR A 162 10.69 3.85 6.53
CA THR A 162 10.65 4.30 7.93
C THR A 162 10.22 3.22 8.91
N HIS A 163 9.67 2.11 8.41
CA HIS A 163 9.14 1.01 9.21
C HIS A 163 10.04 -0.22 9.09
N GLN A 164 9.93 -1.14 10.06
CA GLN A 164 10.60 -2.45 9.97
C GLN A 164 10.19 -3.15 8.67
N VAL A 165 11.16 -3.72 7.98
CA VAL A 165 10.95 -4.54 6.79
C VAL A 165 11.27 -6.00 7.12
N LEU A 166 10.28 -6.86 6.91
CA LEU A 166 10.45 -8.30 6.80
C LEU A 166 10.47 -8.67 5.31
N THR A 167 11.29 -9.63 4.91
CA THR A 167 11.31 -10.07 3.51
C THR A 167 10.60 -11.39 3.29
N TRP A 168 9.99 -11.56 2.12
CA TRP A 168 9.40 -12.85 1.71
C TRP A 168 10.43 -13.97 1.69
N GLU A 169 11.68 -13.66 1.36
CA GLU A 169 12.82 -14.58 1.43
C GLU A 169 13.11 -15.00 2.86
N THR A 170 13.08 -14.07 3.82
CA THR A 170 13.21 -14.40 5.25
C THR A 170 12.09 -15.32 5.72
N VAL A 171 10.85 -15.05 5.28
CA VAL A 171 9.70 -15.92 5.58
C VAL A 171 9.87 -17.30 4.96
N ARG A 172 10.27 -17.38 3.68
CA ARG A 172 10.54 -18.66 3.01
C ARG A 172 11.59 -19.47 3.79
N ASP A 173 12.67 -18.82 4.20
CA ASP A 173 13.80 -19.48 4.86
C ASP A 173 13.43 -19.97 6.27
N GLU A 174 12.72 -19.16 7.06
CA GLU A 174 12.23 -19.56 8.39
C GLU A 174 11.28 -20.77 8.31
N PHE A 175 10.44 -20.82 7.29
CA PHE A 175 9.46 -21.88 7.10
C PHE A 175 9.95 -23.04 6.22
N ALA A 176 11.22 -23.03 5.79
CA ALA A 176 11.78 -24.02 4.86
C ALA A 176 11.64 -25.47 5.36
N SER A 177 11.71 -25.70 6.67
CA SER A 177 11.67 -27.03 7.28
C SER A 177 10.31 -27.45 7.85
N VAL A 178 9.39 -26.49 8.04
CA VAL A 178 8.13 -26.71 8.76
C VAL A 178 6.88 -26.35 7.95
N GLY A 179 6.99 -25.45 6.99
CA GLY A 179 5.86 -25.03 6.16
C GLY A 179 5.42 -26.14 5.19
N SER A 180 4.16 -26.12 4.78
CA SER A 180 3.63 -27.04 3.76
C SER A 180 4.45 -26.98 2.46
N ASP A 181 4.84 -28.16 1.94
CA ASP A 181 5.59 -28.29 0.68
C ASP A 181 4.97 -27.48 -0.46
N TYR A 182 3.63 -27.49 -0.56
CA TYR A 182 2.90 -26.76 -1.59
C TYR A 182 3.08 -25.25 -1.47
N TRP A 183 2.84 -24.67 -0.28
CA TRP A 183 2.92 -23.23 -0.09
C TRP A 183 4.36 -22.70 -0.18
N ARG A 184 5.33 -23.50 0.28
CA ARG A 184 6.75 -23.18 0.08
C ARG A 184 7.11 -23.14 -1.41
N ALA A 185 6.71 -24.17 -2.18
CA ALA A 185 6.98 -24.22 -3.61
C ALA A 185 6.30 -23.06 -4.38
N VAL A 186 5.09 -22.67 -3.97
CA VAL A 186 4.40 -21.50 -4.54
C VAL A 186 5.20 -20.21 -4.28
N LEU A 187 5.65 -19.99 -3.04
CA LEU A 187 6.42 -18.80 -2.68
C LEU A 187 7.78 -18.77 -3.39
N GLU A 188 8.49 -19.89 -3.43
CA GLU A 188 9.77 -20.05 -4.12
C GLU A 188 9.64 -19.71 -5.61
N ALA A 189 8.65 -20.30 -6.30
CA ALA A 189 8.41 -20.02 -7.71
C ALA A 189 8.08 -18.54 -7.98
N ALA A 190 7.34 -17.90 -7.08
CA ALA A 190 6.99 -16.49 -7.20
C ALA A 190 8.18 -15.56 -6.97
N LEU A 191 9.08 -15.91 -6.05
CA LEU A 191 10.33 -15.19 -5.79
C LEU A 191 11.32 -15.35 -6.96
N ASP A 192 11.45 -16.56 -7.51
CA ASP A 192 12.30 -16.82 -8.68
C ASP A 192 11.83 -16.03 -9.91
N ALA A 193 10.51 -15.90 -10.07
CA ALA A 193 9.90 -15.12 -11.16
C ALA A 193 9.75 -13.62 -10.85
N TYR A 194 10.22 -13.14 -9.70
CA TYR A 194 9.97 -11.77 -9.25
C TYR A 194 10.47 -10.71 -10.24
N ALA A 195 11.68 -10.89 -10.78
CA ALA A 195 12.28 -9.94 -11.71
C ALA A 195 11.43 -9.75 -12.98
N ASP A 196 10.78 -10.81 -13.46
CA ASP A 196 9.97 -10.81 -14.68
C ASP A 196 8.53 -10.35 -14.42
N LEU A 197 8.01 -10.55 -13.21
CA LEU A 197 6.61 -10.36 -12.88
C LEU A 197 6.31 -9.08 -12.11
N LYS A 198 7.32 -8.44 -11.51
CA LYS A 198 7.15 -7.16 -10.83
C LYS A 198 6.58 -6.12 -11.78
N SER A 199 5.73 -5.23 -11.28
CA SER A 199 5.34 -4.06 -12.06
C SER A 199 6.58 -3.26 -12.42
N PRO A 200 6.57 -2.56 -13.56
CA PRO A 200 7.56 -1.51 -13.80
C PRO A 200 7.58 -0.57 -12.59
N ASP A 201 8.75 -0.07 -12.22
CA ASP A 201 8.86 0.87 -11.10
C ASP A 201 7.83 1.98 -11.28
N SER A 202 7.00 2.18 -10.24
CA SER A 202 6.01 3.22 -10.21
C SER A 202 6.75 4.54 -10.10
N THR A 203 7.28 5.05 -11.20
CA THR A 203 7.82 6.41 -11.24
C THR A 203 6.66 7.38 -11.20
N TYR A 204 6.12 7.57 -10.00
CA TYR A 204 5.25 8.69 -9.71
C TYR A 204 5.99 9.97 -10.13
N GLY A 205 5.40 10.73 -11.05
CA GLY A 205 6.05 11.91 -11.63
C GLY A 205 6.97 11.66 -12.83
N GLN A 206 7.01 10.48 -13.47
CA GLN A 206 7.78 10.29 -14.73
C GLN A 206 7.36 11.25 -15.85
N ASN A 207 6.12 11.72 -15.80
CA ASN A 207 5.55 12.71 -16.70
C ASN A 207 5.45 14.11 -16.07
N SER A 208 5.72 14.20 -14.77
CA SER A 208 5.66 15.43 -14.00
C SER A 208 7.03 16.05 -13.96
N LEU A 209 7.14 17.20 -14.60
CA LEU A 209 8.34 18.01 -14.62
C LEU A 209 8.61 18.62 -13.23
N ALA A 210 7.56 19.04 -12.51
CA ALA A 210 7.60 19.51 -11.13
C ALA A 210 6.19 19.57 -10.52
N LYS A 211 6.07 20.10 -9.30
CA LYS A 211 4.78 20.52 -8.72
C LYS A 211 4.77 22.03 -8.45
N LEU A 212 3.77 22.76 -8.95
CA LEU A 212 3.63 24.21 -8.74
C LEU A 212 2.27 24.56 -8.13
N ALA A 213 2.24 25.64 -7.34
CA ALA A 213 0.98 26.20 -6.85
C ALA A 213 0.16 26.76 -8.02
N GLY A 214 -1.17 26.58 -7.99
CA GLY A 214 -2.03 26.93 -9.13
C GLY A 214 -1.96 28.41 -9.54
N HIS A 215 -1.78 29.34 -8.60
CA HIS A 215 -1.59 30.77 -8.94
C HIS A 215 -0.36 30.98 -9.84
N ARG A 216 0.77 30.32 -9.54
CA ARG A 216 2.00 30.40 -10.35
C ARG A 216 1.81 29.82 -11.75
N ILE A 217 1.06 28.73 -11.86
CA ILE A 217 0.73 28.12 -13.17
C ILE A 217 -0.10 29.09 -14.01
N SER A 218 -1.07 29.77 -13.38
CA SER A 218 -1.94 30.74 -14.04
C SER A 218 -1.18 31.97 -14.54
N GLU A 219 -0.26 32.50 -13.72
CA GLU A 219 0.51 33.71 -14.00
C GLU A 219 1.62 33.48 -15.03
N ASP A 220 2.53 32.56 -14.75
CA ASP A 220 3.83 32.54 -15.43
C ASP A 220 3.84 31.60 -16.65
N GLY A 221 3.07 30.49 -16.60
CA GLY A 221 3.07 29.47 -17.66
C GLY A 221 4.43 28.82 -17.95
N VAL A 222 5.42 29.07 -17.09
CA VAL A 222 6.78 28.55 -17.17
C VAL A 222 7.24 28.06 -15.80
N VAL A 223 8.23 27.18 -15.79
CA VAL A 223 8.89 26.70 -14.57
C VAL A 223 10.41 26.74 -14.76
N THR A 224 11.13 27.13 -13.71
CA THR A 224 12.60 27.06 -13.69
C THR A 224 13.04 25.82 -12.94
N ILE A 225 13.86 24.98 -13.57
CA ILE A 225 14.44 23.77 -12.98
C ILE A 225 15.95 23.82 -13.18
N GLY A 226 16.69 24.01 -12.09
CA GLY A 226 18.10 24.36 -12.16
C GLY A 226 18.26 25.70 -12.88
N ASP A 227 19.05 25.72 -13.95
CA ASP A 227 19.31 26.90 -14.78
C ASP A 227 18.41 26.97 -16.04
N GLU A 228 17.49 26.01 -16.23
CA GLU A 228 16.63 25.93 -17.42
C GLU A 228 15.22 26.45 -17.14
N VAL A 229 14.72 27.32 -18.02
CA VAL A 229 13.32 27.75 -18.05
C VAL A 229 12.56 26.89 -19.05
N ARG A 230 11.48 26.24 -18.60
CA ARG A 230 10.65 25.36 -19.43
C ARG A 230 9.22 25.84 -19.48
N GLN A 231 8.59 25.68 -20.64
CA GLN A 231 7.18 26.01 -20.84
C GLN A 231 6.29 24.90 -20.28
N ILE A 232 5.29 25.29 -19.51
CA ILE A 232 4.28 24.37 -18.99
C ILE A 232 3.25 24.14 -20.10
N VAL A 233 3.05 22.88 -20.47
CA VAL A 233 2.11 22.44 -21.52
C VAL A 233 0.87 21.80 -20.90
N ALA A 234 1.05 20.98 -19.87
CA ALA A 234 -0.04 20.27 -19.21
C ALA A 234 0.03 20.37 -17.69
N VAL A 235 -1.14 20.24 -17.06
CA VAL A 235 -1.36 20.25 -15.61
C VAL A 235 -2.04 18.93 -15.22
N GLY A 236 -1.53 18.30 -14.16
CA GLY A 236 -2.02 17.02 -13.65
C GLY A 236 -2.81 17.18 -12.35
N ARG A 237 -4.00 16.57 -12.32
CA ARG A 237 -4.86 16.43 -11.13
C ARG A 237 -5.67 15.14 -11.25
N HIS A 238 -5.83 14.41 -10.15
CA HIS A 238 -6.63 13.19 -10.12
C HIS A 238 -8.06 13.43 -10.66
N GLY A 239 -8.48 12.63 -11.63
CA GLY A 239 -9.76 12.77 -12.35
C GLY A 239 -9.77 13.84 -13.44
N GLY A 240 -8.66 14.56 -13.66
CA GLY A 240 -8.50 15.56 -14.71
C GLY A 240 -9.36 16.81 -14.54
N LEU A 241 -9.59 17.49 -15.67
CA LEU A 241 -10.36 18.73 -15.72
C LEU A 241 -11.81 18.57 -15.25
N GLY A 242 -12.42 17.42 -15.54
CA GLY A 242 -13.80 17.10 -15.14
C GLY A 242 -13.92 16.36 -13.80
N GLY A 243 -12.81 16.12 -13.11
CA GLY A 243 -12.78 15.32 -11.90
C GLY A 243 -13.34 16.07 -10.69
N ALA A 244 -13.99 15.33 -9.78
CA ALA A 244 -14.55 15.89 -8.54
C ALA A 244 -13.50 16.65 -7.72
N ALA A 245 -12.26 16.16 -7.70
CA ALA A 245 -11.16 16.80 -6.98
C ALA A 245 -10.77 18.18 -7.54
N PHE A 246 -10.78 18.37 -8.85
CA PHE A 246 -10.51 19.69 -9.44
C PHE A 246 -11.72 20.61 -9.35
N ALA A 247 -12.93 20.06 -9.48
CA ALA A 247 -14.16 20.83 -9.26
C ALA A 247 -14.24 21.41 -7.84
N ASP A 248 -13.85 20.63 -6.82
CA ASP A 248 -13.76 21.09 -5.43
C ASP A 248 -12.69 22.19 -5.26
N ASP A 249 -11.52 22.04 -5.89
CA ASP A 249 -10.46 23.06 -5.86
C ASP A 249 -10.95 24.40 -6.43
N LEU A 250 -11.76 24.37 -7.49
CA LEU A 250 -12.36 25.56 -8.09
C LEU A 250 -13.44 26.17 -7.20
N ALA A 251 -14.33 25.34 -6.64
CA ALA A 251 -15.45 25.80 -5.81
C ALA A 251 -14.98 26.44 -4.50
N THR A 252 -13.93 25.90 -3.89
CA THR A 252 -13.39 26.38 -2.61
C THR A 252 -12.33 27.47 -2.76
N GLY A 253 -11.83 27.71 -3.98
CA GLY A 253 -10.67 28.57 -4.23
C GLY A 253 -9.32 27.95 -3.83
N ALA A 254 -9.31 26.70 -3.35
CA ALA A 254 -8.09 26.00 -2.95
C ALA A 254 -7.09 25.82 -4.12
N TRP A 255 -7.54 25.95 -5.37
CA TRP A 255 -6.68 25.89 -6.54
C TRP A 255 -5.50 26.88 -6.48
N GLN A 256 -5.63 28.02 -5.82
CA GLN A 256 -4.57 29.02 -5.76
C GLN A 256 -3.32 28.51 -5.02
N SER A 257 -3.53 27.84 -3.88
CA SER A 257 -2.47 27.35 -2.99
C SER A 257 -2.13 25.88 -3.24
N ARG A 258 -3.04 25.11 -3.85
CA ARG A 258 -2.81 23.70 -4.15
C ARG A 258 -1.67 23.52 -5.15
N ARG A 259 -0.82 22.54 -4.86
CA ARG A 259 0.25 22.12 -5.76
C ARG A 259 -0.26 21.11 -6.78
N TYR A 260 -0.19 21.48 -8.06
CA TYR A 260 -0.51 20.61 -9.19
C TYR A 260 0.75 20.06 -9.81
N GLU A 261 0.64 18.88 -10.42
CA GLU A 261 1.69 18.36 -11.29
C GLU A 261 1.71 19.17 -12.59
N ILE A 262 2.89 19.38 -13.15
CA ILE A 262 3.06 20.10 -14.42
C ILE A 262 3.91 19.28 -15.37
N SER A 263 3.73 19.47 -16.68
CA SER A 263 4.53 18.80 -17.71
C SER A 263 4.87 19.76 -18.84
N ASP A 264 6.03 19.59 -19.47
CA ASP A 264 6.38 20.21 -20.75
C ASP A 264 5.90 19.37 -21.96
N GLN A 265 5.17 18.28 -21.70
CA GLN A 265 4.57 17.40 -22.71
C GLN A 265 3.04 17.55 -22.77
N PRO A 266 2.40 17.19 -23.89
CA PRO A 266 0.94 17.13 -23.99
C PRO A 266 0.30 16.16 -22.97
N PRO A 267 -0.99 16.35 -22.63
CA PRO A 267 -1.72 15.44 -21.75
C PRO A 267 -1.64 13.98 -22.19
N LYS A 268 -1.28 13.08 -21.28
CA LYS A 268 -1.01 11.66 -21.61
C LYS A 268 -2.15 10.72 -21.24
N ASN A 269 -3.03 11.13 -20.32
CA ASN A 269 -4.20 10.37 -19.89
C ASN A 269 -5.23 11.31 -19.27
N GLU A 270 -6.35 10.76 -18.79
CA GLU A 270 -7.48 11.50 -18.22
C GLU A 270 -7.15 12.35 -16.99
N ASN A 271 -6.05 12.09 -16.27
CA ASN A 271 -5.62 12.90 -15.13
C ASN A 271 -4.88 14.18 -15.55
N TRP A 272 -4.60 14.36 -16.83
CA TRP A 272 -3.87 15.51 -17.37
C TRP A 272 -4.76 16.33 -18.29
N PHE A 273 -4.61 17.64 -18.24
CA PHE A 273 -5.27 18.58 -19.14
C PHE A 273 -4.32 19.72 -19.48
N THR A 274 -4.63 20.45 -20.54
CA THR A 274 -3.73 21.51 -21.04
C THR A 274 -3.68 22.69 -20.07
N ILE A 275 -2.56 23.42 -20.07
CA ILE A 275 -2.47 24.67 -19.31
C ILE A 275 -3.54 25.68 -19.73
N HIS A 276 -3.95 25.67 -21.01
CA HIS A 276 -5.01 26.55 -21.50
C HIS A 276 -6.35 26.24 -20.82
N GLU A 277 -6.71 24.95 -20.73
CA GLU A 277 -7.90 24.50 -20.01
C GLU A 277 -7.85 24.85 -18.53
N PHE A 278 -6.69 24.69 -17.89
CA PHE A 278 -6.48 25.10 -16.51
C PHE A 278 -6.74 26.61 -16.33
N LYS A 279 -6.07 27.46 -17.12
CA LYS A 279 -6.22 28.93 -17.06
C LYS A 279 -7.66 29.36 -17.30
N HIS A 280 -8.32 28.77 -18.31
CA HIS A 280 -9.72 29.06 -18.59
C HIS A 280 -10.64 28.71 -17.41
N ALA A 281 -10.45 27.53 -16.80
CA ALA A 281 -11.27 27.09 -15.68
C ALA A 281 -11.11 27.98 -14.44
N VAL A 282 -9.87 28.35 -14.08
CA VAL A 282 -9.62 29.17 -12.88
C VAL A 282 -10.06 30.63 -13.08
N SER A 283 -9.92 31.19 -14.27
CA SER A 283 -10.46 32.53 -14.59
C SER A 283 -11.98 32.55 -14.52
N SER A 284 -12.64 31.50 -15.05
CA SER A 284 -14.11 31.37 -14.99
C SER A 284 -14.64 31.24 -13.56
N ALA A 285 -13.87 30.62 -12.67
CA ALA A 285 -14.23 30.51 -11.24
C ALA A 285 -14.09 31.86 -10.51
N GLY A 286 -13.03 32.63 -10.82
CA GLY A 286 -12.82 33.97 -10.23
C GLY A 286 -13.94 34.96 -10.56
N SER A 287 -14.42 34.97 -11.82
CA SER A 287 -15.50 35.87 -12.24
C SER A 287 -16.86 35.57 -11.59
N LYS A 288 -17.10 34.35 -11.12
CA LYS A 288 -18.34 34.01 -10.40
C LYS A 288 -18.34 34.53 -8.96
N ALA A 289 -17.18 34.51 -8.30
CA ALA A 289 -17.05 34.97 -6.92
C ALA A 289 -17.14 36.51 -6.76
N GLU A 290 -16.90 37.28 -7.82
CA GLU A 290 -17.07 38.74 -7.83
C GLU A 290 -18.50 39.21 -8.18
N SER A 291 -19.37 38.27 -8.59
CA SER A 291 -20.75 38.55 -9.02
C SER A 291 -21.82 38.15 -7.99
N GLU A 292 -21.42 37.58 -6.87
CA GLU A 292 -22.26 37.25 -5.70
C GLU A 292 -21.92 38.19 -4.53
#